data_AF-A0AAV3RT38-F1
#
_entry.id   AF-A0AAV3RT38-F1
#
_cell.length_a   1.000
_cell.length_b   1.000
_cell.length_c   1.000
_cell.angle_alpha   90.00
_cell.angle_beta   90.00
_cell.angle_gamma   90.00
#
_symmetry.space_group_name_H-M   'P 1'
#
loop_
_entity.id
_entity.type
_entity.pdbx_description
1 polymer ?
#
loop_
_entity_poly.entity_id
_entity_poly.type
_entity_poly.pdbx_seq_one_letter_code
_entity_poly.pdbx_strand_id
1 'polypeptide(L)'
;MQENEEVEFDDCPICLAIISEKTITACAHMFCRGCIIKSLRRNNPSCPLCRQPLEETDIYSVVTKASSKIHSSSSFSKCSKAMELLKFLTASKEQDPTTKSVVFSQFKRFLILLEGTLKAAGFNVVRVDGSIPVKKRGKIIDEFGKPDGPTVLLASLKAVCEGVNLSAASRVYLMEPWWNPAVEEHAMDRVHRIGQTKEVKIIRMVARDTIECRVLKLQCNKKLLAWKAFGGRGTQEQREVTGADMLALMNL
;
A
#
# COMPACT_ATOMS: atom_id res chain seq x y z
N MET A 1 -3.78 -1.19 36.44
CA MET A 1 -4.82 -1.48 35.43
C MET A 1 -4.85 -0.27 34.52
N GLN A 2 -4.21 -0.35 33.36
CA GLN A 2 -4.28 0.71 32.35
C GLN A 2 -5.32 0.25 31.32
N GLU A 3 -6.41 1.00 31.25
CA GLU A 3 -7.49 0.78 30.29
C GLU A 3 -6.93 0.97 28.87
N ASN A 4 -6.99 -0.10 28.07
CA ASN A 4 -6.72 -0.05 26.65
C ASN A 4 -7.93 0.62 25.99
N GLU A 5 -7.86 1.92 25.71
CA GLU A 5 -8.80 2.55 24.79
C GLU A 5 -8.51 2.03 23.37
N GLU A 6 -9.39 1.16 22.88
CA GLU A 6 -9.41 0.70 21.50
C GLU A 6 -9.65 1.91 20.58
N VAL A 7 -8.64 2.25 19.77
CA VAL A 7 -8.76 3.36 18.81
C VAL A 7 -9.58 2.87 17.62
N GLU A 8 -10.88 3.19 17.61
CA GLU A 8 -11.74 3.02 16.44
C GLU A 8 -11.31 4.00 15.33
N PHE A 9 -10.91 3.43 14.19
CA PHE A 9 -10.57 4.22 13.00
C PHE A 9 -11.79 4.33 12.10
N ASP A 10 -12.38 5.53 12.04
CA ASP A 10 -13.57 5.79 11.22
C ASP A 10 -13.20 5.87 9.72
N ASP A 11 -13.65 4.91 8.93
CA ASP A 11 -13.59 4.95 7.47
C ASP A 11 -14.77 5.79 6.92
N CYS A 12 -14.50 6.66 5.94
CA CYS A 12 -15.53 7.52 5.35
C CYS A 12 -16.47 6.71 4.43
N PRO A 13 -17.79 6.66 4.67
CA PRO A 13 -18.73 5.91 3.85
C PRO A 13 -18.88 6.42 2.40
N ILE A 14 -18.44 7.65 2.11
CA ILE A 14 -18.59 8.27 0.78
C ILE A 14 -17.39 7.94 -0.13
N CYS A 15 -16.16 8.06 0.39
CA CYS A 15 -14.95 7.83 -0.40
C CYS A 15 -14.25 6.51 -0.10
N LEU A 16 -14.74 5.75 0.90
CA LEU A 16 -14.19 4.47 1.33
C LEU A 16 -12.70 4.55 1.71
N ALA A 17 -12.30 5.73 2.21
CA ALA A 17 -10.96 6.04 2.65
C ALA A 17 -11.00 6.63 4.06
N ILE A 18 -9.83 6.68 4.70
CA ILE A 18 -9.65 7.29 6.03
C ILE A 18 -10.17 8.72 6.00
N ILE A 19 -10.93 9.10 7.02
CA ILE A 19 -11.46 10.46 7.15
C ILE A 19 -10.31 11.47 7.28
N SER A 20 -10.11 12.31 6.25
CA SER A 20 -9.03 13.29 6.20
C SER A 20 -9.32 14.55 7.03
N GLU A 21 -10.56 15.04 6.99
CA GLU A 21 -11.08 16.13 7.82
C GLU A 21 -12.35 15.65 8.51
N LYS A 22 -12.27 15.36 9.80
CA LYS A 22 -13.34 14.69 10.56
C LYS A 22 -14.50 15.64 10.86
N THR A 23 -15.65 15.29 10.30
CA THR A 23 -16.93 15.97 10.54
C THR A 23 -17.96 15.00 11.06
N ILE A 24 -18.78 15.47 12.00
CA ILE A 24 -19.93 14.75 12.54
C ILE A 24 -21.18 15.51 12.10
N THR A 25 -22.15 14.79 11.53
CA THR A 25 -23.46 15.35 11.17
C THR A 25 -24.39 15.37 12.38
N ALA A 26 -25.49 16.14 12.35
CA ALA A 26 -26.50 16.14 13.42
C ALA A 26 -27.06 14.75 13.77
N CYS A 27 -27.10 13.83 12.80
CA CYS A 27 -27.46 12.42 13.02
C CYS A 27 -26.31 11.52 13.50
N ALA A 28 -25.23 12.11 14.03
CA ALA A 28 -24.05 11.44 14.58
C ALA A 28 -23.25 10.55 13.60
N HIS A 29 -23.39 10.78 12.29
CA HIS A 29 -22.62 10.04 11.28
C HIS A 29 -21.37 10.80 10.86
N MET A 30 -20.35 10.04 10.46
CA MET A 30 -19.00 10.56 10.28
C MET A 30 -18.54 10.48 8.83
N PHE A 31 -17.99 11.58 8.33
CA PHE A 31 -17.55 11.70 6.95
C PHE A 31 -16.32 12.62 6.86
N CYS A 32 -15.62 12.57 5.71
CA CYS A 32 -14.72 13.67 5.34
C CYS A 32 -15.54 14.94 5.07
N ARG A 33 -15.10 16.09 5.58
CA ARG A 33 -15.71 17.40 5.30
C ARG A 33 -15.98 17.62 3.81
N GLY A 34 -14.95 17.42 2.97
CA GLY A 34 -15.08 17.58 1.52
C GLY A 34 -16.02 16.57 0.85
N CYS A 35 -16.22 15.39 1.44
CA CYS A 35 -17.14 14.38 0.92
C CYS A 35 -18.59 14.71 1.24
N ILE A 36 -18.89 15.07 2.48
CA ILE A 36 -20.26 15.38 2.90
C ILE A 36 -20.77 16.67 2.24
N ILE A 37 -19.96 17.72 2.17
CA ILE A 37 -20.33 18.98 1.49
C ILE A 37 -20.65 18.73 0.02
N LYS A 38 -19.85 17.92 -0.68
CA LYS A 38 -20.15 17.54 -2.08
C LYS A 38 -21.44 16.74 -2.20
N SER A 39 -21.78 15.93 -1.21
CA SER A 39 -23.02 15.14 -1.18
C SER A 39 -24.26 16.02 -0.97
N LEU A 40 -24.17 17.05 -0.12
CA LEU A 40 -25.27 17.97 0.17
C LEU A 40 -25.57 18.97 -0.95
N ARG A 41 -24.65 19.16 -1.91
CA ARG A 41 -24.88 20.00 -3.11
C ARG A 41 -25.86 19.40 -4.14
N ARG A 42 -26.44 18.22 -3.87
CA ARG A 42 -27.45 17.58 -4.72
C ARG A 42 -28.86 18.05 -4.36
N ASN A 43 -29.82 17.87 -5.27
CA ASN A 43 -31.24 18.10 -4.94
C ASN A 43 -31.65 17.17 -3.79
N ASN A 44 -32.25 17.74 -2.75
CA ASN A 44 -32.68 17.09 -1.50
C ASN A 44 -31.53 16.64 -0.57
N PRO A 45 -30.93 17.58 0.20
CA PRO A 45 -29.75 17.31 1.01
C PRO A 45 -30.10 16.41 2.20
N SER A 46 -29.43 15.25 2.28
CA SER A 46 -29.68 14.23 3.29
C SER A 46 -28.42 13.43 3.63
N CYS A 47 -28.43 12.78 4.78
CA CYS A 47 -27.36 11.90 5.24
C CYS A 47 -27.21 10.68 4.33
N PRO A 48 -26.02 10.38 3.79
CA PRO A 48 -25.79 9.18 2.98
C PRO A 48 -25.99 7.84 3.72
N LEU A 49 -25.92 7.83 5.06
CA LEU A 49 -26.08 6.62 5.86
C LEU A 49 -27.53 6.39 6.32
N CYS A 50 -28.14 7.39 6.95
CA CYS A 50 -29.48 7.25 7.55
C CYS A 50 -30.60 8.00 6.82
N ARG A 51 -30.28 8.74 5.75
CA ARG A 51 -31.23 9.51 4.93
C ARG A 51 -31.99 10.62 5.66
N GLN A 52 -31.59 10.96 6.89
CA GLN A 52 -32.13 12.13 7.60
C GLN A 52 -31.83 13.42 6.82
N PRO A 53 -32.76 14.38 6.75
CA PRO A 53 -32.50 15.69 6.14
C PRO A 53 -31.32 16.34 6.87
N LEU A 54 -30.39 16.90 6.11
CA LEU A 54 -29.19 17.54 6.65
C LEU A 54 -28.87 18.78 5.84
N GLU A 55 -28.61 19.89 6.52
CA GLU A 55 -28.10 21.12 5.91
C GLU A 55 -26.61 21.32 6.21
N GLU A 56 -25.97 22.27 5.53
CA GLU A 56 -24.54 22.55 5.75
C GLU A 56 -24.26 23.08 7.18
N THR A 57 -25.26 23.71 7.79
CA THR A 57 -25.26 24.17 9.19
C THR A 57 -25.25 23.02 10.20
N ASP A 58 -25.69 21.83 9.80
CA ASP A 58 -25.75 20.63 10.65
C ASP A 58 -24.46 19.80 10.61
N ILE A 59 -23.39 20.37 10.06
CA ILE A 59 -22.06 19.76 9.97
C ILE A 59 -21.15 20.39 11.02
N TYR A 60 -20.78 19.59 12.02
CA TYR A 60 -19.87 19.99 13.08
C TYR A 60 -18.46 19.48 12.79
N SER A 61 -17.48 20.39 12.81
CA SER A 61 -16.07 20.01 12.79
C SER A 61 -15.67 19.51 14.17
N VAL A 62 -15.01 18.36 14.23
CA VAL A 62 -14.45 17.89 15.49
C VAL A 62 -13.16 18.66 15.75
N VAL A 63 -13.27 19.69 16.59
CA VAL A 63 -12.09 20.39 17.11
C VAL A 63 -11.52 19.53 18.23
N THR A 64 -10.57 18.65 17.89
CA THR A 64 -9.71 18.11 18.93
C THR A 64 -8.89 19.27 19.50
N LYS A 65 -8.83 19.39 20.84
CA LYS A 65 -7.91 20.33 21.53
C LYS A 65 -6.44 19.85 21.41
N ALA A 66 -6.04 19.53 20.19
CA ALA A 66 -4.70 19.19 19.76
C ALA A 66 -4.47 19.89 18.41
N SER A 67 -4.23 21.19 18.49
CA SER A 67 -3.68 21.99 17.41
C SER A 67 -2.47 21.29 16.80
N SER A 68 -2.45 21.19 15.47
CA SER A 68 -1.23 21.11 14.67
C SER A 68 -0.27 19.95 14.99
N LYS A 69 -0.78 18.75 15.21
CA LYS A 69 0.01 17.52 14.99
C LYS A 69 -0.90 16.57 14.23
N ILE A 70 -0.52 16.28 12.98
CA ILE A 70 -0.79 14.97 12.39
C ILE A 70 -0.45 14.00 13.51
N HIS A 71 -1.45 13.41 14.16
CA HIS A 71 -1.21 12.42 15.19
C HIS A 71 -0.37 11.35 14.51
N SER A 72 0.92 11.37 14.83
CA SER A 72 1.83 10.27 14.63
C SER A 72 1.09 9.06 15.18
N SER A 73 0.63 8.21 14.27
CA SER A 73 0.04 6.93 14.59
C SER A 73 1.05 6.17 15.44
N SER A 74 0.90 6.24 16.76
CA SER A 74 1.68 5.49 17.73
C SER A 74 1.56 3.97 17.52
N SER A 75 0.63 3.56 16.66
CA SER A 75 0.40 2.21 16.15
C SER A 75 1.27 1.85 14.94
N PHE A 76 1.51 2.75 13.97
CA PHE A 76 2.37 2.42 12.82
C PHE A 76 3.86 2.41 13.18
N SER A 77 4.27 3.22 14.17
CA SER A 77 5.62 3.14 14.76
C SER A 77 5.91 1.80 15.46
N LYS A 78 4.91 0.91 15.62
CA LYS A 78 5.05 -0.45 16.15
C LYS A 78 4.85 -1.54 15.11
N CYS A 79 4.63 -1.22 13.83
CA CYS A 79 4.48 -2.25 12.81
C CYS A 79 5.81 -2.99 12.59
N SER A 80 5.86 -4.29 12.90
CA SER A 80 7.07 -5.12 12.85
C SER A 80 7.76 -5.04 11.49
N LYS A 81 6.99 -5.09 10.39
CA LYS A 81 7.52 -5.00 9.03
C LYS A 81 8.05 -3.61 8.69
N ALA A 82 7.38 -2.55 9.12
CA ALA A 82 7.83 -1.18 8.87
C ALA A 82 9.15 -0.89 9.63
N MET A 83 9.25 -1.34 10.88
CA MET A 83 10.48 -1.23 11.68
C MET A 83 11.62 -2.03 11.06
N GLU A 84 11.36 -3.26 10.61
CA GLU A 84 12.39 -4.09 9.98
C GLU A 84 12.84 -3.52 8.63
N LEU A 85 11.91 -3.01 7.83
CA LEU A 85 12.24 -2.29 6.61
C LEU A 85 13.13 -1.07 6.89
N LEU A 86 12.82 -0.30 7.94
CA LEU A 86 13.64 0.85 8.33
C LEU A 86 15.08 0.42 8.64
N LYS A 87 15.27 -0.67 9.38
CA LYS A 87 16.62 -1.21 9.64
C LYS A 87 17.35 -1.59 8.36
N PHE A 88 16.67 -2.29 7.44
CA PHE A 88 17.26 -2.66 6.15
C PHE A 88 17.63 -1.44 5.29
N LEU A 89 16.78 -0.42 5.26
CA LEU A 89 17.04 0.82 4.52
C LEU A 89 18.21 1.60 5.14
N THR A 90 18.27 1.70 6.46
CA THR A 90 19.39 2.35 7.16
C THR A 90 20.71 1.61 6.91
N ALA A 91 20.73 0.28 7.08
CA ALA A 91 21.92 -0.53 6.79
C ALA A 91 22.36 -0.41 5.32
N SER A 92 21.40 -0.37 4.38
CA SER A 92 21.71 -0.17 2.97
C SER A 92 22.28 1.22 2.69
N LYS A 93 21.79 2.26 3.38
CA LYS A 93 22.26 3.64 3.26
C LYS A 93 23.67 3.81 3.84
N GLU A 94 23.96 3.13 4.95
CA GLU A 94 25.30 3.11 5.57
C GLU A 94 26.32 2.40 4.68
N GLN A 95 25.92 1.32 4.00
CA GLN A 95 26.78 0.58 3.08
C GLN A 95 27.07 1.36 1.79
N ASP A 96 26.04 1.96 1.18
CA ASP A 96 26.17 2.81 0.00
C ASP A 96 25.06 3.87 -0.03
N PRO A 97 25.39 5.16 0.19
CA PRO A 97 24.40 6.24 0.23
C PRO A 97 23.73 6.48 -1.14
N THR A 98 24.31 5.98 -2.23
CA THR A 98 23.74 6.06 -3.59
C THR A 98 22.80 4.92 -3.92
N THR A 99 22.60 3.96 -2.99
CA THR A 99 21.71 2.82 -3.21
C THR A 99 20.26 3.25 -3.18
N LYS A 100 19.55 2.93 -4.27
CA LYS A 100 18.12 3.20 -4.42
C LYS A 100 17.31 1.94 -4.18
N SER A 101 16.20 2.12 -3.48
CA SER A 101 15.33 1.04 -3.02
C SER A 101 13.91 1.20 -3.54
N VAL A 102 13.29 0.10 -3.97
CA VAL A 102 11.86 0.04 -4.29
C VAL A 102 11.17 -0.84 -3.26
N VAL A 103 10.08 -0.34 -2.70
CA VAL A 103 9.24 -1.07 -1.75
C VAL A 103 7.89 -1.31 -2.40
N PHE A 104 7.54 -2.57 -2.56
CA PHE A 104 6.28 -3.00 -3.14
C PHE A 104 5.29 -3.43 -2.06
N SER A 105 4.05 -3.00 -2.21
CA SER A 105 2.92 -3.46 -1.38
C SER A 105 1.63 -3.52 -2.21
N GLN A 106 0.72 -4.41 -1.84
CA GLN A 106 -0.63 -4.46 -2.38
C GLN A 106 -1.56 -3.45 -1.69
N PHE A 107 -1.27 -3.08 -0.44
CA PHE A 107 -2.12 -2.22 0.38
C PHE A 107 -1.71 -0.75 0.25
N LYS A 108 -2.56 0.03 -0.41
CA LYS A 108 -2.36 1.49 -0.53
C LYS A 108 -2.25 2.18 0.83
N ARG A 109 -3.08 1.79 1.81
CA ARG A 109 -3.03 2.34 3.18
C ARG A 109 -1.66 2.13 3.82
N PHE A 110 -1.08 0.95 3.64
CA PHE A 110 0.24 0.63 4.16
C PHE A 110 1.33 1.54 3.56
N LEU A 111 1.30 1.77 2.24
CA LEU A 111 2.24 2.67 1.57
C LEU A 111 2.15 4.12 2.08
N ILE A 112 0.94 4.63 2.33
CA ILE A 112 0.74 6.00 2.84
C ILE A 112 1.33 6.16 4.25
N LEU A 113 1.08 5.19 5.13
CA LEU A 113 1.63 5.21 6.50
C LEU A 113 3.16 5.06 6.50
N LEU A 114 3.66 4.20 5.61
CA LEU A 114 5.09 3.99 5.44
C LEU A 114 5.79 5.25 4.92
N GLU A 115 5.16 5.97 3.99
CA GLU A 115 5.68 7.24 3.46
C GLU A 115 5.94 8.25 4.59
N GLY A 116 4.97 8.44 5.49
CA GLY A 116 5.11 9.35 6.64
C GLY A 116 6.23 8.92 7.58
N THR A 117 6.35 7.62 7.83
CA THR A 117 7.34 7.05 8.76
C THR A 117 8.76 7.16 8.22
N LEU A 118 8.96 6.86 6.94
CA LEU A 118 10.27 6.98 6.29
C LEU A 118 10.71 8.43 6.14
N LYS A 119 9.79 9.35 5.84
CA LYS A 119 10.09 10.79 5.82
C LYS A 119 10.49 11.30 7.21
N ALA A 120 9.79 10.87 8.26
CA ALA A 120 10.15 11.20 9.64
C ALA A 120 11.54 10.66 10.04
N ALA A 121 11.96 9.54 9.45
CA ALA A 121 13.31 8.98 9.62
C ALA A 121 14.39 9.62 8.72
N GLY A 122 14.05 10.66 7.94
CA GLY A 122 15.00 11.41 7.11
C GLY A 122 15.32 10.77 5.75
N PHE A 123 14.43 9.93 5.20
CA PHE A 123 14.56 9.42 3.84
C PHE A 123 13.80 10.28 2.83
N ASN A 124 14.40 10.46 1.64
CA ASN A 124 13.72 11.07 0.50
C ASN A 124 12.88 10.00 -0.21
N VAL A 125 11.56 10.12 -0.07
CA VAL A 125 10.59 9.10 -0.50
C VAL A 125 9.64 9.66 -1.54
N VAL A 126 9.45 8.91 -2.62
CA VAL A 126 8.37 9.11 -3.58
C VAL A 126 7.43 7.91 -3.61
N ARG A 127 6.17 8.14 -4.00
CA ARG A 127 5.16 7.08 -4.07
C ARG A 127 4.50 7.04 -5.45
N VAL A 128 4.32 5.84 -5.99
CA VAL A 128 3.56 5.55 -7.19
C VAL A 128 2.48 4.52 -6.88
N ASP A 129 1.22 4.92 -6.99
CA ASP A 129 0.08 4.01 -6.85
C ASP A 129 -0.97 4.26 -7.94
N GLY A 130 -2.04 3.46 -7.91
CA GLY A 130 -3.12 3.52 -8.89
C GLY A 130 -3.88 4.85 -8.94
N SER A 131 -3.75 5.73 -7.94
CA SER A 131 -4.41 7.04 -7.95
C SER A 131 -3.61 8.12 -8.70
N ILE A 132 -2.35 7.87 -9.02
CA ILE A 132 -1.53 8.80 -9.80
C ILE A 132 -1.84 8.60 -11.29
N PRO A 133 -2.20 9.66 -12.05
CA PRO A 133 -2.38 9.57 -13.49
C PRO A 133 -1.10 9.13 -14.20
N VAL A 134 -1.22 8.30 -15.25
CA VAL A 134 -0.08 7.71 -15.99
C VAL A 134 0.95 8.78 -16.41
N LYS A 135 0.49 9.94 -16.92
CA LYS A 135 1.37 11.05 -17.33
C LYS A 135 2.27 11.59 -16.20
N LYS A 136 1.82 11.53 -14.94
CA LYS A 136 2.59 11.96 -13.76
C LYS A 136 3.52 10.85 -13.26
N ARG A 137 3.17 9.57 -13.47
CA ARG A 137 3.99 8.43 -13.04
C ARG A 137 5.37 8.47 -13.69
N GLY A 138 5.44 8.73 -14.99
CA GLY A 138 6.71 8.86 -15.73
C GLY A 138 7.64 9.88 -15.09
N LYS A 139 7.14 11.08 -14.78
CA LYS A 139 7.93 12.14 -14.13
C LYS A 139 8.51 11.72 -12.77
N ILE A 140 7.71 11.02 -11.95
CA ILE A 140 8.17 10.54 -10.64
C ILE A 140 9.27 9.47 -10.80
N ILE A 141 9.12 8.59 -11.80
CA ILE A 141 10.11 7.56 -12.10
C ILE A 141 11.40 8.17 -12.66
N ASP A 142 11.29 9.16 -13.53
CA ASP A 142 12.42 9.90 -14.08
C ASP A 142 13.17 10.66 -12.97
N GLU A 143 12.44 11.28 -12.05
CA GLU A 143 13.00 11.93 -10.85
C GLU A 143 13.70 10.91 -9.95
N PHE A 144 13.08 9.76 -9.69
CA PHE A 144 13.69 8.65 -8.98
C PHE A 144 14.95 8.12 -9.69
N GLY A 145 15.04 8.24 -11.01
CA GLY A 145 16.22 7.86 -11.79
C GLY A 145 17.44 8.76 -11.57
N LYS A 146 17.26 10.04 -11.24
CA LYS A 146 18.35 11.03 -11.11
C LYS A 146 19.28 10.73 -9.91
N PRO A 147 20.60 10.96 -10.00
CA PRO A 147 21.53 10.67 -8.91
C PRO A 147 21.21 11.42 -7.61
N ASP A 148 20.73 12.66 -7.71
CA ASP A 148 20.26 13.49 -6.58
C ASP A 148 18.76 13.29 -6.26
N GLY A 149 18.17 12.25 -6.85
CA GLY A 149 16.76 11.93 -6.69
C GLY A 149 16.43 11.24 -5.36
N PRO A 150 15.14 10.96 -5.14
CA PRO A 150 14.68 10.17 -4.00
C PRO A 150 15.39 8.82 -3.89
N THR A 151 15.75 8.42 -2.67
CA THR A 151 16.42 7.14 -2.41
C THR A 151 15.45 5.97 -2.32
N VAL A 152 14.19 6.25 -1.97
CA VAL A 152 13.16 5.21 -1.79
C VAL A 152 11.93 5.50 -2.65
N LEU A 153 11.52 4.51 -3.43
CA LEU A 153 10.26 4.51 -4.18
C LEU A 153 9.29 3.51 -3.56
N LEU A 154 8.13 4.01 -3.14
CA LEU A 154 6.99 3.21 -2.68
C LEU A 154 6.06 2.94 -3.86
N ALA A 155 5.90 1.69 -4.26
CA ALA A 155 5.12 1.33 -5.43
C ALA A 155 4.03 0.31 -5.08
N SER A 156 2.84 0.47 -5.64
CA SER A 156 1.84 -0.59 -5.56
C SER A 156 2.13 -1.68 -6.59
N LEU A 157 2.00 -2.96 -6.21
CA LEU A 157 2.22 -4.11 -7.12
C LEU A 157 1.41 -3.97 -8.42
N LYS A 158 0.17 -3.49 -8.33
CA LYS A 158 -0.71 -3.27 -9.48
C LYS A 158 -0.23 -2.14 -10.41
N ALA A 159 0.30 -1.05 -9.86
CA ALA A 159 0.71 0.10 -10.67
C ALA A 159 1.97 -0.17 -11.51
N VAL A 160 2.73 -1.20 -11.17
CA VAL A 160 4.03 -1.55 -11.79
C VAL A 160 3.85 -2.43 -13.03
N CYS A 161 2.67 -3.03 -13.21
CA CYS A 161 2.37 -3.83 -14.39
C CYS A 161 2.34 -2.99 -15.70
N GLU A 162 2.20 -1.66 -15.62
CA GLU A 162 2.00 -0.76 -16.76
C GLU A 162 3.29 -0.32 -17.51
N GLY A 163 4.37 -1.10 -17.48
CA GLY A 163 5.54 -0.83 -18.34
C GLY A 163 6.55 0.19 -17.79
N VAL A 164 6.59 0.38 -16.47
CA VAL A 164 7.56 1.28 -15.83
C VAL A 164 8.98 0.71 -15.84
N ASN A 165 9.99 1.56 -16.00
CA ASN A 165 11.40 1.17 -15.87
C ASN A 165 11.94 1.56 -14.49
N LEU A 166 12.36 0.58 -13.69
CA LEU A 166 12.88 0.78 -12.34
C LEU A 166 14.33 0.30 -12.21
N SER A 167 15.07 0.23 -13.33
CA SER A 167 16.47 -0.21 -13.38
C SER A 167 17.43 0.67 -12.56
N ALA A 168 17.00 1.85 -12.10
CA ALA A 168 17.78 2.71 -11.21
C ALA A 168 17.90 2.14 -9.78
N ALA A 169 17.01 1.23 -9.37
CA ALA A 169 17.02 0.64 -8.03
C ALA A 169 17.80 -0.67 -7.97
N SER A 170 18.59 -0.88 -6.92
CA SER A 170 19.34 -2.12 -6.69
C SER A 170 18.82 -2.93 -5.50
N ARG A 171 17.85 -2.40 -4.75
CA ARG A 171 17.19 -3.08 -3.63
C ARG A 171 15.70 -3.13 -3.86
N VAL A 172 15.11 -4.31 -3.69
CA VAL A 172 13.67 -4.54 -3.82
C VAL A 172 13.16 -5.17 -2.54
N TYR A 173 12.15 -4.54 -1.94
CA TYR A 173 11.48 -5.04 -0.74
C TYR A 173 10.03 -5.38 -1.08
N LEU A 174 9.69 -6.67 -1.02
CA LEU A 174 8.31 -7.13 -1.13
C LEU A 174 7.75 -7.20 0.28
N MET A 175 6.83 -6.31 0.62
CA MET A 175 6.30 -6.20 1.99
C MET A 175 5.36 -7.34 2.34
N GLU A 176 4.84 -8.05 1.35
CA GLU A 176 3.86 -9.11 1.49
C GLU A 176 3.80 -9.98 0.24
N PRO A 177 3.48 -11.28 0.37
CA PRO A 177 3.27 -12.15 -0.77
C PRO A 177 1.91 -11.88 -1.43
N TRP A 178 1.90 -11.88 -2.76
CA TRP A 178 0.70 -11.78 -3.60
C TRP A 178 0.31 -13.17 -4.12
N TRP A 179 -0.96 -13.55 -4.06
CA TRP A 179 -1.40 -14.91 -4.44
C TRP A 179 -1.03 -15.35 -5.87
N ASN A 180 -0.80 -14.41 -6.78
CA ASN A 180 -0.31 -14.71 -8.13
C ASN A 180 1.21 -14.45 -8.24
N PRO A 181 2.05 -15.50 -8.30
CA PRO A 181 3.50 -15.33 -8.34
C PRO A 181 3.98 -14.59 -9.60
N ALA A 182 3.28 -14.69 -10.72
CA ALA A 182 3.70 -14.06 -11.98
C ALA A 182 3.70 -12.53 -11.89
N VAL A 183 2.80 -11.96 -11.08
CA VAL A 183 2.74 -10.50 -10.86
C VAL A 183 3.96 -10.00 -10.10
N GLU A 184 4.42 -10.76 -9.10
CA GLU A 184 5.66 -10.43 -8.38
C GLU A 184 6.88 -10.54 -9.30
N GLU A 185 6.96 -11.62 -10.09
CA GLU A 185 8.04 -11.83 -11.05
C GLU A 185 8.14 -10.68 -12.05
N HIS A 186 7.01 -10.30 -12.66
CA HIS A 186 6.99 -9.14 -13.56
C HIS A 186 7.37 -7.82 -12.89
N ALA A 187 7.05 -7.63 -11.59
CA ALA A 187 7.44 -6.45 -10.84
C ALA A 187 8.96 -6.44 -10.57
N MET A 188 9.54 -7.60 -10.23
CA MET A 188 10.99 -7.76 -10.05
C MET A 188 11.75 -7.53 -11.36
N ASP A 189 11.22 -8.01 -12.49
CA ASP A 189 11.79 -7.81 -13.83
C ASP A 189 11.83 -6.33 -14.26
N ARG A 190 11.02 -5.46 -13.65
CA ARG A 190 11.14 -3.99 -13.89
C ARG A 190 12.42 -3.41 -13.30
N VAL A 191 12.97 -4.06 -12.28
CA VAL A 191 14.20 -3.65 -11.59
C VAL A 191 15.39 -4.42 -12.13
N HIS A 192 15.26 -5.73 -12.26
CA HIS A 192 16.24 -6.61 -12.90
C HIS A 192 16.05 -6.60 -14.43
N ARG A 193 16.30 -5.43 -15.03
CA ARG A 193 16.15 -5.21 -16.48
C ARG A 193 17.47 -4.80 -17.11
N ILE A 194 17.57 -4.98 -18.43
CA ILE A 194 18.66 -4.44 -19.27
C ILE A 194 18.81 -2.94 -18.96
N GLY A 195 20.02 -2.52 -18.59
CA GLY A 195 20.33 -1.16 -18.13
C GLY A 195 20.65 -1.06 -16.63
N GLN A 196 20.47 -2.13 -15.86
CA GLN A 196 20.97 -2.24 -14.50
C GLN A 196 22.48 -2.53 -14.49
N THR A 197 23.23 -1.78 -13.69
CA THR A 197 24.68 -1.93 -13.52
C THR A 197 25.07 -2.47 -12.14
N LYS A 198 24.18 -2.36 -11.15
CA LYS A 198 24.39 -2.85 -9.77
C LYS A 198 23.70 -4.20 -9.55
N GLU A 199 24.25 -5.01 -8.64
CA GLU A 199 23.60 -6.25 -8.21
C GLU A 199 22.24 -5.96 -7.55
N VAL A 200 21.18 -6.60 -8.08
CA VAL A 200 19.81 -6.43 -7.57
C VAL A 200 19.54 -7.45 -6.45
N LYS A 201 19.31 -6.96 -5.24
CA LYS A 201 18.92 -7.79 -4.10
C LYS A 201 17.42 -7.66 -3.85
N ILE A 202 16.71 -8.79 -3.90
CA ILE A 202 15.28 -8.87 -3.63
C ILE A 202 15.07 -9.51 -2.26
N ILE A 203 14.32 -8.85 -1.40
CA ILE A 203 14.00 -9.28 -0.04
C ILE A 203 12.49 -9.39 0.08
N ARG A 204 11.99 -10.60 0.35
CA ARG A 204 10.56 -10.84 0.62
C ARG A 204 10.33 -10.93 2.13
N MET A 205 9.50 -10.02 2.64
CA MET A 205 9.10 -10.00 4.06
C MET A 205 7.86 -10.85 4.26
N VAL A 206 7.94 -11.78 5.20
CA VAL A 206 6.87 -12.75 5.48
C VAL A 206 6.71 -12.83 6.99
N ALA A 207 5.51 -12.55 7.48
CA ALA A 207 5.16 -12.75 8.88
C ALA A 207 4.94 -14.26 9.15
N ARG A 208 5.78 -14.82 10.02
CA ARG A 208 5.68 -16.24 10.42
C ARG A 208 4.34 -16.50 11.10
N ASP A 209 3.81 -17.71 10.91
CA ASP A 209 2.59 -18.20 11.57
C ASP A 209 1.34 -17.36 11.24
N THR A 210 1.34 -16.71 10.07
CA THR A 210 0.21 -15.93 9.55
C THR A 210 -0.30 -16.47 8.21
N ILE A 211 -1.40 -15.88 7.73
CA ILE A 211 -1.95 -16.10 6.40
C ILE A 211 -0.90 -15.93 5.28
N GLU A 212 0.13 -15.10 5.47
CA GLU A 212 1.17 -14.87 4.47
C GLU A 212 1.98 -16.13 4.16
N CYS A 213 2.24 -16.96 5.18
CA CYS A 213 2.87 -18.26 4.98
C CYS A 213 1.99 -19.19 4.13
N ARG A 214 0.67 -19.07 4.23
CA ARG A 214 -0.29 -19.87 3.45
C ARG A 214 -0.35 -19.39 2.00
N VAL A 215 -0.31 -18.07 1.77
CA VAL A 215 -0.21 -17.49 0.43
C VAL A 215 1.06 -17.98 -0.27
N LEU A 216 2.19 -18.09 0.43
CA LEU A 216 3.41 -18.69 -0.14
C LEU A 216 3.24 -20.17 -0.48
N LYS A 217 2.60 -20.96 0.39
CA LYS A 217 2.26 -22.36 0.07
C LYS A 217 1.39 -22.45 -1.18
N LEU A 218 0.41 -21.56 -1.33
CA LEU A 218 -0.43 -21.46 -2.52
C LEU A 218 0.39 -21.12 -3.77
N GLN A 219 1.32 -20.16 -3.69
CA GLN A 219 2.23 -19.85 -4.79
C GLN A 219 3.07 -21.08 -5.18
N CYS A 220 3.66 -21.79 -4.20
CA CYS A 220 4.43 -23.01 -4.46
C CYS A 220 3.58 -24.08 -5.15
N ASN A 221 2.34 -24.29 -4.69
CA ASN A 221 1.42 -25.22 -5.32
C ASN A 221 1.08 -24.80 -6.75
N LYS A 222 0.79 -23.52 -6.99
CA LYS A 222 0.55 -23.00 -8.36
C LYS A 222 1.76 -23.17 -9.26
N LYS A 223 2.97 -22.89 -8.78
CA LYS A 223 4.21 -23.10 -9.55
C LYS A 223 4.44 -24.58 -9.84
N LEU A 224 4.18 -25.47 -8.88
CA LEU A 224 4.30 -26.91 -9.05
C LEU A 224 3.28 -27.44 -10.07
N LEU A 225 2.03 -26.99 -9.99
CA LEU A 225 0.98 -27.36 -10.94
C LEU A 225 1.31 -26.84 -12.33
N ALA A 226 1.76 -25.59 -12.46
CA ALA A 226 2.24 -25.04 -13.72
C ALA A 226 3.41 -25.86 -14.26
N TRP A 227 4.42 -26.16 -13.43
CA TRP A 227 5.54 -27.03 -13.82
C TRP A 227 5.08 -28.41 -14.30
N LYS A 228 4.13 -29.04 -13.60
CA LYS A 228 3.56 -30.34 -14.00
C LYS A 228 2.78 -30.27 -15.31
N ALA A 229 2.02 -29.19 -15.51
CA ALA A 229 1.26 -28.95 -16.75
C ALA A 229 2.17 -28.63 -17.94
N PHE A 230 3.23 -27.84 -17.75
CA PHE A 230 4.15 -27.44 -18.81
C PHE A 230 5.30 -28.44 -19.03
N GLY A 231 5.61 -29.28 -18.05
CA GLY A 231 6.53 -30.43 -18.18
C GLY A 231 5.97 -31.57 -19.04
N GLY A 232 4.66 -31.55 -19.34
CA GLY A 232 4.00 -32.38 -20.33
C GLY A 232 3.16 -31.51 -21.28
N ARG A 233 3.81 -30.91 -22.29
CA ARG A 233 3.23 -30.21 -23.47
C ARG A 233 1.72 -29.84 -23.37
N GLY A 234 1.44 -28.57 -23.09
CA GLY A 234 0.28 -27.88 -23.67
C GLY A 234 -0.69 -27.16 -22.72
N THR A 235 -1.11 -25.98 -23.19
CA THR A 235 -2.26 -25.14 -22.78
C THR A 235 -2.21 -24.40 -21.44
N GLN A 236 -2.25 -23.06 -21.58
CA GLN A 236 -2.23 -22.06 -20.53
C GLN A 236 -3.64 -21.89 -19.94
N GLU A 237 -4.02 -22.71 -18.96
CA GLU A 237 -5.22 -22.44 -18.14
C GLU A 237 -4.86 -21.45 -17.02
N GLN A 238 -5.16 -20.17 -17.23
CA GLN A 238 -5.31 -19.21 -16.14
C GLN A 238 -6.55 -19.58 -15.33
N ARG A 239 -6.41 -20.52 -14.38
CA ARG A 239 -7.49 -20.83 -13.45
C ARG A 239 -7.65 -19.66 -12.46
N GLU A 240 -8.74 -18.90 -12.64
CA GLU A 240 -9.17 -17.87 -11.69
C GLU A 240 -9.48 -18.49 -10.33
N VAL A 241 -9.30 -17.71 -9.26
CA VAL A 241 -9.48 -18.16 -7.87
C VAL A 241 -10.92 -18.63 -7.68
N THR A 242 -11.09 -19.91 -7.33
CA THR A 242 -12.43 -20.44 -7.03
C THR A 242 -12.82 -20.12 -5.59
N GLY A 243 -14.12 -20.06 -5.29
CA GLY A 243 -14.60 -19.86 -3.92
C GLY A 243 -14.08 -20.93 -2.94
N ALA A 244 -13.75 -22.12 -3.43
CA ALA A 244 -13.13 -23.20 -2.67
C ALA A 244 -11.70 -22.85 -2.21
N ASP A 245 -10.91 -22.15 -3.04
CA ASP A 245 -9.58 -21.68 -2.65
C ASP A 245 -9.67 -20.61 -1.57
N MET A 246 -10.67 -19.73 -1.62
CA MET A 246 -10.93 -18.74 -0.56
C MET A 246 -11.37 -19.41 0.75
N LEU A 247 -12.24 -20.42 0.69
CA LEU A 247 -12.63 -21.20 1.87
C LEU A 247 -11.43 -21.96 2.47
N ALA A 248 -10.56 -22.54 1.63
CA ALA A 248 -9.37 -23.26 2.08
C ALA A 248 -8.34 -22.33 2.74
N LEU A 249 -8.28 -21.06 2.36
CA LEU A 249 -7.47 -20.05 3.02
C LEU A 249 -8.00 -19.69 4.42
N MET A 250 -9.33 -19.73 4.60
CA MET A 250 -10.02 -19.35 5.84
C MET A 250 -10.20 -20.50 6.84
N ASN A 251 -10.25 -21.76 6.40
CA ASN A 251 -10.64 -22.93 7.21
C ASN A 251 -9.48 -23.83 7.72
N LEU A 252 -8.28 -23.28 7.89
CA LEU A 252 -7.14 -23.99 8.50
C LEU A 252 -6.46 -23.13 9.55
#